data_AF-A0A822F9N8-F1
#
_entry.id   AF-A0A822F9N8-F1
#
_cell.length_a   1.000
_cell.length_b   1.000
_cell.length_c   1.000
_cell.angle_alpha   90.00
_cell.angle_beta   90.00
_cell.angle_gamma   90.00
#
_symmetry.space_group_name_H-M   'P 1'
#
loop_
_entity.id
_entity.type
_entity.pdbx_description
1 polymer ?
#
loop_
_entity_poly.entity_id
_entity_poly.type
_entity_poly.pdbx_seq_one_letter_code
_entity_poly.pdbx_strand_id
1 'polypeptide(L)'
;MLKIRACSSIIHRYQSTSSSVSINHLTNDEIRAHRLRVFANERQTQIERIRRVEKIEVDVHDPIQSTKLLMNKNISTPYHCAQHLSSVLVERSCLALVDDQYIWDMNRPLERDCTLK
;
A
#
# COMPACT_ATOMS: atom_id res chain seq x y z
N MET A 1 -18.32 15.30 68.16
CA MET A 1 -18.49 16.53 67.36
C MET A 1 -18.60 16.12 65.88
N LEU A 2 -19.52 16.77 65.15
CA LEU A 2 -19.82 16.69 63.71
C LEU A 2 -20.62 15.51 63.13
N LYS A 3 -21.82 15.89 62.65
CA LYS A 3 -22.81 15.18 61.85
C LYS A 3 -22.32 15.05 60.40
N ILE A 4 -22.58 13.93 59.72
CA ILE A 4 -22.60 13.88 58.26
C ILE A 4 -23.89 13.19 57.79
N ARG A 5 -24.46 13.78 56.75
CA ARG A 5 -25.87 13.76 56.33
C ARG A 5 -26.25 12.51 55.54
N ALA A 6 -27.50 12.08 55.69
CA ALA A 6 -28.18 11.16 54.79
C ALA A 6 -28.30 11.76 53.38
N CYS A 7 -28.04 10.95 52.35
CA CYS A 7 -28.39 11.27 50.97
C CYS A 7 -29.31 10.17 50.45
N SER A 8 -30.57 10.54 50.21
CA SER A 8 -31.65 9.67 49.80
C SER A 8 -31.44 9.11 48.41
N SER A 9 -31.79 7.84 48.26
CA SER A 9 -31.79 7.04 47.04
C SER A 9 -32.66 7.64 45.93
N ILE A 10 -32.03 8.05 44.82
CA ILE A 10 -32.69 8.24 43.54
C ILE A 10 -32.52 6.94 42.75
N ILE A 11 -33.55 6.09 42.78
CA ILE A 11 -33.63 4.90 41.92
C ILE A 11 -34.03 5.38 40.52
N HIS A 12 -33.04 5.61 39.66
CA HIS A 12 -33.29 5.86 38.24
C HIS A 12 -33.68 4.54 37.58
N ARG A 13 -34.98 4.33 37.39
CA ARG A 13 -35.56 3.16 36.69
C ARG A 13 -35.10 3.17 35.24
N TYR A 14 -34.01 2.46 34.93
CA TYR A 14 -33.62 2.16 33.55
C TYR A 14 -34.65 1.18 32.97
N GLN A 15 -35.60 1.68 32.17
CA GLN A 15 -36.46 0.83 31.35
C GLN A 15 -35.58 0.21 30.27
N SER A 16 -35.26 -1.07 30.43
CA SER A 16 -34.52 -1.84 29.43
C SER A 16 -35.45 -2.13 28.26
N THR A 17 -35.39 -1.32 27.21
CA THR A 17 -35.92 -1.74 25.90
C THR A 17 -34.94 -2.77 25.35
N SER A 18 -35.29 -4.05 25.46
CA SER A 18 -34.58 -5.13 24.77
C SER A 18 -34.88 -5.05 23.27
N SER A 19 -34.30 -4.07 22.60
CA SER A 19 -34.09 -4.12 21.16
C SER A 19 -33.03 -5.18 20.91
N SER A 20 -33.44 -6.33 20.39
CA SER A 20 -32.52 -7.34 19.85
C SER A 20 -31.75 -6.71 18.69
N VAL A 21 -30.63 -6.05 18.98
CA VAL A 21 -29.67 -5.63 17.98
C VAL A 21 -29.13 -6.93 17.38
N SER A 22 -29.69 -7.32 16.24
CA SER A 22 -29.14 -8.40 15.43
C SER A 22 -27.76 -7.94 15.02
N ILE A 23 -26.73 -8.45 15.68
CA ILE A 23 -25.34 -8.20 15.31
C ILE A 23 -25.17 -8.90 13.96
N ASN A 24 -25.31 -8.15 12.87
CA ASN A 24 -25.00 -8.64 11.53
C ASN A 24 -23.50 -8.89 11.49
N HIS A 25 -23.11 -10.11 11.82
CA HIS A 25 -21.73 -10.53 11.74
C HIS A 25 -21.38 -10.70 10.26
N LEU A 26 -20.51 -9.83 9.74
CA LEU A 26 -19.98 -9.99 8.39
C LEU A 26 -19.23 -11.31 8.31
N THR A 27 -19.45 -12.04 7.23
CA THR A 27 -18.69 -13.23 6.89
C THR A 27 -17.25 -12.84 6.51
N ASN A 28 -16.31 -13.79 6.64
CA ASN A 28 -14.92 -13.57 6.22
C ASN A 28 -14.82 -13.22 4.73
N ASP A 29 -15.73 -13.76 3.91
CA ASP A 29 -15.77 -13.48 2.47
C ASP A 29 -16.25 -12.07 2.17
N GLU A 30 -17.27 -11.57 2.87
CA GLU A 30 -17.71 -10.17 2.78
C GLU A 30 -16.59 -9.20 3.19
N ILE A 31 -15.85 -9.52 4.26
CA ILE A 31 -14.70 -8.70 4.71
C ILE A 31 -13.58 -8.72 3.66
N ARG A 32 -13.25 -9.89 3.09
CA ARG A 32 -12.23 -10.01 2.04
C ARG A 32 -12.64 -9.25 0.77
N ALA A 33 -13.89 -9.39 0.34
CA ALA A 33 -14.43 -8.69 -0.82
C ALA A 33 -14.40 -7.16 -0.60
N HIS A 34 -14.75 -6.69 0.59
CA HIS A 34 -14.65 -5.28 0.96
C HIS A 34 -13.22 -4.76 0.85
N ARG A 35 -12.24 -5.48 1.42
CA ARG A 35 -10.82 -5.10 1.36
C ARG A 35 -10.30 -5.04 -0.06
N LEU A 36 -10.64 -6.04 -0.88
CA LEU A 36 -10.25 -6.07 -2.30
C LEU A 36 -10.83 -4.89 -3.06
N ARG A 37 -12.11 -4.54 -2.83
CA ARG A 37 -12.75 -3.38 -3.46
C ARG A 37 -12.06 -2.08 -3.10
N VAL A 38 -11.76 -1.86 -1.82
CA VAL A 38 -11.04 -0.66 -1.36
C VAL A 38 -9.66 -0.59 -2.02
N PHE A 39 -8.93 -1.70 -2.05
CA PHE A 39 -7.61 -1.77 -2.71
C PHE A 39 -7.69 -1.48 -4.21
N ALA A 40 -8.66 -2.06 -4.92
CA ALA A 40 -8.83 -1.85 -6.36
C ALA A 40 -9.16 -0.39 -6.69
N ASN A 41 -10.04 0.24 -5.89
CA ASN A 41 -10.39 1.65 -6.05
C ASN A 41 -9.18 2.56 -5.84
N GLU A 42 -8.36 2.29 -4.82
CA GLU A 42 -7.15 3.08 -4.56
C GLU A 42 -6.10 2.88 -5.66
N ARG A 43 -5.89 1.64 -6.12
CA ARG A 43 -5.01 1.36 -7.26
C ARG A 43 -5.43 2.14 -8.50
N GLN A 44 -6.72 2.14 -8.82
CA GLN A 44 -7.26 2.91 -9.95
C GLN A 44 -7.03 4.41 -9.76
N THR A 45 -7.32 4.94 -8.56
CA THR A 45 -7.09 6.34 -8.20
C THR A 45 -5.62 6.75 -8.37
N GLN A 46 -4.68 5.89 -7.99
CA GLN A 46 -3.24 6.14 -8.16
C GLN A 46 -2.84 6.20 -9.64
N ILE A 47 -3.40 5.33 -10.48
CA ILE A 47 -3.16 5.34 -11.93
C ILE A 47 -3.73 6.62 -12.55
N GLU A 48 -4.96 7.00 -12.20
CA GLU A 48 -5.62 8.22 -12.71
C GLU A 48 -4.91 9.51 -12.27
N ARG A 49 -4.19 9.49 -11.15
CA ARG A 49 -3.35 10.60 -10.71
C ARG A 49 -2.23 10.89 -11.72
N ILE A 50 -1.80 9.89 -12.49
CA ILE A 50 -0.80 10.03 -13.55
C ILE A 50 -1.47 10.59 -14.81
N ARG A 51 -1.58 11.92 -14.88
CA ARG A 51 -2.26 12.60 -16.00
C ARG A 51 -1.54 12.48 -17.34
N ARG A 52 -0.21 12.48 -17.32
CA ARG A 52 0.63 12.39 -18.52
C ARG A 52 1.80 11.46 -18.23
N VAL A 53 2.20 10.69 -19.24
CA VAL A 53 3.38 9.83 -19.15
C VAL A 53 4.63 10.70 -19.27
N GLU A 54 5.36 10.81 -18.17
CA GLU A 54 6.69 11.42 -18.10
C GLU A 54 7.77 10.35 -18.23
N LYS A 55 8.92 10.72 -18.78
CA LYS A 55 10.08 9.85 -18.89
C LYS A 55 11.07 10.13 -17.77
N ILE A 56 11.69 9.07 -17.27
CA ILE A 56 12.80 9.11 -16.31
C ILE A 56 13.99 8.34 -16.89
N GLU A 57 15.19 8.81 -16.55
CA GLU A 57 16.44 8.12 -16.86
C GLU A 57 16.80 7.18 -15.70
N VAL A 58 17.01 5.91 -16.02
CA VAL A 58 17.36 4.87 -15.05
C VAL A 58 18.69 4.28 -15.46
N ASP A 59 19.72 4.42 -14.63
CA ASP A 59 21.03 3.80 -14.86
C ASP A 59 21.10 2.47 -14.13
N VAL A 60 21.09 1.37 -14.89
CA VAL A 60 21.17 0.02 -14.32
C VAL A 60 22.61 -0.44 -14.32
N HIS A 61 23.14 -0.69 -13.12
CA HIS A 61 24.49 -1.18 -12.89
C HIS A 61 24.46 -2.70 -12.67
N ASP A 62 24.73 -3.46 -13.72
CA ASP A 62 25.08 -4.87 -13.61
C ASP A 62 26.61 -4.98 -13.34
N PRO A 63 27.08 -5.96 -12.55
CA PRO A 63 28.51 -6.27 -12.44
C PRO A 63 29.30 -6.31 -13.75
N ILE A 64 28.64 -6.65 -14.88
CA ILE A 64 29.28 -6.76 -16.19
C ILE A 64 29.16 -5.46 -17.00
N GLN A 65 28.04 -4.74 -16.89
CA GLN A 65 27.74 -3.59 -17.75
C GLN A 65 26.80 -2.58 -17.09
N SER A 66 27.08 -1.28 -17.27
CA SER A 66 26.12 -0.21 -16.98
C SER A 66 25.29 0.13 -18.21
N THR A 67 23.97 0.21 -18.07
CA THR A 67 23.07 0.57 -19.16
C THR A 67 22.05 1.60 -18.71
N LYS A 68 21.94 2.69 -19.47
CA LYS A 68 20.93 3.74 -19.25
C LYS A 68 19.66 3.44 -20.02
N LEU A 69 18.53 3.46 -19.32
CA LEU A 69 17.19 3.18 -19.85
C LEU A 69 16.27 4.39 -19.65
N LEU A 70 15.40 4.64 -20.63
CA LEU A 70 14.36 5.67 -20.57
C LEU A 70 13.00 5.05 -20.24
N MET A 71 12.62 5.11 -18.96
CA MET A 71 11.44 4.45 -18.42
C MET A 71 10.29 5.43 -18.18
N ASN A 72 9.07 4.92 -18.03
CA ASN A 72 7.90 5.74 -17.71
C ASN A 72 7.80 5.97 -16.20
N LYS A 73 7.80 7.24 -15.78
CA LYS A 73 7.67 7.63 -14.37
C LYS A 73 6.35 7.16 -13.77
N ASN A 74 6.37 6.70 -12.52
CA ASN A 74 5.23 6.18 -11.74
C ASN A 74 4.50 4.98 -12.38
N ILE A 75 5.06 4.38 -13.44
CA ILE A 75 4.46 3.25 -14.15
C ILE A 75 5.48 2.11 -14.28
N SER A 76 6.68 2.43 -14.76
CA SER A 76 7.75 1.44 -14.93
C SER A 76 8.30 1.03 -13.56
N THR A 77 8.75 -0.21 -13.48
CA THR A 77 9.21 -0.85 -12.24
C THR A 77 10.60 -1.44 -12.51
N PRO A 78 11.38 -1.77 -11.48
CA PRO A 78 12.65 -2.47 -11.68
C PRO A 78 12.51 -3.77 -12.48
N TYR A 79 11.39 -4.47 -12.35
CA TYR A 79 11.07 -5.64 -13.17
C TYR A 79 11.04 -5.32 -14.67
N HIS A 80 10.40 -4.21 -15.07
CA HIS A 80 10.42 -3.77 -16.47
C HIS A 80 11.84 -3.43 -16.94
N CYS A 81 12.68 -2.84 -16.09
CA CYS A 81 14.09 -2.59 -16.41
C CYS A 81 14.85 -3.91 -16.65
N ALA A 82 14.64 -4.92 -15.80
CA ALA A 82 15.23 -6.25 -15.97
C ALA A 82 14.82 -6.88 -17.32
N GLN A 83 13.56 -6.72 -17.73
CA GLN A 83 13.07 -7.21 -19.03
C GLN A 83 13.79 -6.59 -20.23
N HIS A 84 14.24 -5.34 -20.13
CA HIS A 84 15.03 -4.70 -21.18
C HIS A 84 16.48 -5.22 -21.27
N LEU A 85 16.99 -5.81 -20.19
CA LEU A 85 18.37 -6.28 -20.08
C LEU A 85 18.51 -7.76 -20.42
N SER A 86 17.86 -8.63 -19.65
CA SER A 86 17.91 -10.08 -19.89
C SER A 86 16.80 -10.85 -19.18
N SER A 87 16.41 -11.99 -19.73
CA SER A 87 15.48 -12.92 -19.07
C SER A 87 16.04 -13.49 -17.76
N VAL A 88 17.37 -13.61 -17.64
CA VAL A 88 18.02 -14.13 -16.44
C VAL A 88 17.81 -13.18 -15.25
N LEU A 89 17.91 -11.87 -15.46
CA LEU A 89 17.62 -10.88 -14.41
C LEU A 89 16.15 -10.90 -14.02
N VAL A 90 15.25 -11.06 -14.99
CA VAL A 90 13.80 -11.18 -14.73
C VAL A 90 13.48 -12.37 -13.80
N GLU A 91 14.14 -13.50 -14.01
CA GLU A 91 13.90 -14.73 -13.24
C GLU A 91 14.62 -14.75 -11.88
N ARG A 92 15.80 -14.13 -11.79
CA ARG A 92 16.66 -14.23 -10.60
C ARG A 92 16.56 -13.04 -9.64
N SER A 93 16.16 -11.87 -10.11
CA SER A 93 16.11 -10.66 -9.28
C SER A 93 14.82 -10.61 -8.46
N CYS A 94 14.96 -10.57 -7.13
CA CYS A 94 13.82 -10.50 -6.20
C CYS A 94 13.59 -9.10 -5.62
N LEU A 95 14.64 -8.29 -5.52
CA LEU A 95 14.66 -6.93 -5.00
C LEU A 95 15.62 -6.10 -5.85
N ALA A 96 15.40 -4.79 -5.89
CA ALA A 96 16.30 -3.84 -6.50
C ALA A 96 16.85 -2.89 -5.44
N LEU A 97 18.13 -2.53 -5.55
CA LEU A 97 18.72 -1.47 -4.74
C LEU A 97 18.69 -0.17 -5.54
N VAL A 98 17.89 0.80 -5.07
CA VAL A 98 17.73 2.12 -5.69
C VAL A 98 18.69 3.11 -5.02
N ASP A 99 19.49 3.79 -5.83
CA ASP A 99 20.47 4.81 -5.40
C ASP A 99 21.43 4.32 -4.30
N ASP A 100 21.79 3.03 -4.32
CA ASP A 100 22.64 2.37 -3.31
C ASP A 100 22.14 2.43 -1.86
N GLN A 101 20.90 2.87 -1.64
CA GLN A 101 20.38 3.16 -0.30
C GLN A 101 19.03 2.50 -0.01
N TYR A 102 18.15 2.44 -1.00
CA TYR A 102 16.76 2.05 -0.78
C TYR A 102 16.48 0.68 -1.37
N ILE A 103 16.06 -0.27 -0.53
CA ILE A 103 15.55 -1.56 -0.98
C ILE A 103 14.17 -1.34 -1.60
N TRP A 104 14.00 -1.80 -2.83
CA TRP A 104 12.80 -1.62 -3.64
C TRP A 104 12.24 -2.96 -4.08
N ASP A 105 10.91 -3.10 -4.01
CA ASP A 105 10.21 -4.24 -4.61
C ASP A 105 10.31 -4.12 -6.14
N MET A 106 10.58 -5.24 -6.80
CA MET A 106 10.64 -5.35 -8.26
C MET A 106 9.36 -4.87 -8.97
N ASN A 107 8.21 -4.95 -8.31
CA ASN A 107 6.91 -4.54 -8.86
C ASN A 107 6.46 -3.14 -8.40
N ARG A 108 7.28 -2.42 -7.62
CA ARG A 108 6.96 -1.06 -7.19
C ARG A 108 7.38 -0.06 -8.29
N PRO A 109 6.51 0.90 -8.68
CA PRO A 109 6.86 1.91 -9.67
C PRO A 109 8.03 2.82 -9.26
N LEU A 110 8.80 3.27 -10.24
CA LEU A 110 9.91 4.21 -10.07
C LEU A 110 9.41 5.65 -10.20
N GLU A 111 9.80 6.51 -9.26
CA GLU A 111 9.23 7.85 -9.10
C GLU A 111 10.07 8.97 -9.75
N ARG A 112 11.36 8.73 -9.98
CA ARG A 112 12.34 9.71 -10.44
C ARG A 112 13.51 9.02 -11.10
N ASP A 113 14.38 9.83 -11.70
CA ASP A 113 15.68 9.37 -12.17
C ASP A 113 16.45 8.73 -11.00
N CYS A 114 17.04 7.57 -11.25
CA CYS A 114 17.69 6.78 -10.21
C CYS A 114 18.69 5.79 -10.79
N THR A 115 19.55 5.26 -9.92
CA THR A 115 20.41 4.12 -10.25
C THR A 115 19.82 2.83 -9.67
N LEU A 116 19.94 1.72 -10.42
CA LEU A 116 19.49 0.39 -10.02
C LEU A 116 20.64 -0.61 -9.97
N LYS A 117 20.61 -1.49 -8.97
CA LYS A 117 21.44 -2.69 -8.84
C LYS A 117 20.60 -3.89 -8.49
#